data_AF-A0A8C5WQR5-F1
#
_entry.id   AF-A0A8C5WQR5-F1
#
_cell.length_a   1.000
_cell.length_b   1.000
_cell.length_c   1.000
_cell.angle_alpha   90.00
_cell.angle_beta   90.00
_cell.angle_gamma   90.00
#
_symmetry.space_group_name_H-M   'P 1'
#
loop_
_entity.id
_entity.type
_entity.pdbx_description
1 polymer ?
#
loop_
_entity_poly.entity_id
_entity_poly.type
_entity_poly.pdbx_seq_one_letter_code
_entity_poly.pdbx_strand_id
1 'polypeptide(L)'
;MEEPSGGEAAGEAESRVAVVEEAAGATGEEAREARPEVEPEPEDNHRFTEAALPPEPAAGSSQEIAKDLNSDEDNESEGSENSSCSDYGSHDRSGTTLQRLVSDAKALLPDTFQTNNLLFYERFKTYQDYMLADCKASEVKEFTAEYLEKVLEPSGWQAIWCTNAFEVLVEVADVDYASLRAVVRLSQPFRCRVQEGGFTSEQVCALLELKEHQLPLQELSVVFDDSGEFDQTALAIEHVRFFYKHIWRSWDEEDDDDFDYFVRCVEPRLRLYYDITEDRVSPALVSDYHSRLSQCEELYRKFQVLRSSLSACDSDSEKDNVSVVEGMKLYDQIEHRKQKLKMIENLLFRYVFGYKKHAGLKAKGIRSSNAIITHVVCATIQSSFLQCLFRDKLSPEHFNEEIEIQVGLV
;
A
#
# COMPACT_ATOMS: atom_id res chain seq x y z
N MET A 1 66.01 22.45 -23.36
CA MET A 1 66.59 22.67 -24.70
C MET A 1 65.65 22.01 -25.69
N GLU A 2 64.84 22.74 -26.45
CA GLU A 2 64.67 24.20 -26.54
C GLU A 2 63.19 24.54 -26.83
N GLU A 3 62.76 25.77 -26.52
CA GLU A 3 61.60 26.40 -27.19
C GLU A 3 62.11 27.18 -28.41
N PRO A 4 61.27 27.38 -29.44
CA PRO A 4 60.54 28.65 -29.58
C PRO A 4 59.03 28.41 -29.83
N SER A 5 58.09 29.31 -29.50
CA SER A 5 58.04 30.78 -29.40
C SER A 5 57.81 31.54 -30.73
N GLY A 6 56.67 32.25 -30.81
CA GLY A 6 56.44 33.40 -31.70
C GLY A 6 55.75 33.13 -33.06
N GLY A 7 54.63 33.82 -33.32
CA GLY A 7 53.96 33.86 -34.62
C GLY A 7 52.55 34.46 -34.53
N GLU A 8 52.34 35.67 -35.07
CA GLU A 8 51.16 36.51 -34.83
C GLU A 8 50.34 36.81 -36.11
N ALA A 9 49.14 37.35 -35.93
CA ALA A 9 48.34 38.14 -36.87
C ALA A 9 47.59 37.46 -38.05
N ALA A 10 46.25 37.48 -37.91
CA ALA A 10 45.23 38.02 -38.83
C ALA A 10 45.30 37.79 -40.37
N GLY A 11 44.16 37.37 -40.93
CA GLY A 11 43.81 37.47 -42.35
C GLY A 11 42.31 37.27 -42.58
N GLU A 12 41.65 38.19 -43.29
CA GLU A 12 40.19 38.24 -43.47
C GLU A 12 39.69 37.46 -44.70
N ALA A 13 38.41 37.09 -44.70
CA ALA A 13 37.63 36.83 -45.92
C ALA A 13 36.13 37.17 -45.72
N GLU A 14 35.61 38.14 -46.49
CA GLU A 14 34.21 38.59 -46.43
C GLU A 14 33.22 37.65 -47.16
N SER A 15 31.97 37.58 -46.66
CA SER A 15 30.74 37.55 -47.49
C SER A 15 29.50 37.85 -46.62
N ARG A 16 29.12 39.11 -46.38
CA ARG A 16 28.27 40.02 -47.20
C ARG A 16 26.77 39.62 -47.27
N VAL A 17 25.89 40.38 -46.60
CA VAL A 17 24.98 41.45 -47.15
C VAL A 17 23.60 40.89 -47.59
N ALA A 18 22.41 41.47 -47.33
CA ALA A 18 21.92 42.72 -46.70
C ALA A 18 20.70 42.39 -45.77
N VAL A 19 20.22 43.17 -44.78
CA VAL A 19 20.02 44.65 -44.58
C VAL A 19 18.72 45.20 -45.24
N VAL A 20 18.15 46.28 -44.65
CA VAL A 20 16.80 46.94 -44.82
C VAL A 20 15.87 46.56 -43.63
N GLU A 21 15.62 47.37 -42.58
CA GLU A 21 15.75 48.83 -42.33
C GLU A 21 14.80 49.74 -43.17
N GLU A 22 14.21 50.85 -42.70
CA GLU A 22 14.16 51.48 -41.36
C GLU A 22 12.77 51.15 -40.68
N ALA A 23 11.89 51.99 -40.12
CA ALA A 23 11.84 53.45 -39.89
C ALA A 23 11.17 53.82 -38.54
N ALA A 24 11.64 54.90 -37.89
CA ALA A 24 11.09 55.39 -36.61
C ALA A 24 10.13 56.60 -36.75
N GLY A 25 9.34 56.88 -35.70
CA GLY A 25 8.52 58.10 -35.59
C GLY A 25 7.96 58.28 -34.17
N ALA A 26 8.25 59.43 -33.54
CA ALA A 26 7.91 59.68 -32.14
C ALA A 26 7.12 60.99 -31.95
N THR A 27 6.01 60.89 -31.22
CA THR A 27 5.30 61.97 -30.53
C THR A 27 4.72 61.40 -29.23
N GLY A 28 4.52 62.23 -28.21
CA GLY A 28 3.96 61.81 -26.93
C GLY A 28 2.90 62.80 -26.44
N GLU A 29 1.96 62.31 -25.63
CA GLU A 29 0.97 63.11 -24.91
C GLU A 29 0.56 62.39 -23.61
N GLU A 30 -0.12 63.10 -22.70
CA GLU A 30 -0.28 62.69 -21.30
C GLU A 30 -1.41 61.69 -21.00
N ALA A 31 -1.23 61.02 -19.85
CA ALA A 31 -2.26 60.52 -18.94
C ALA A 31 -3.29 59.48 -19.45
N ARG A 32 -3.20 58.27 -18.87
CA ARG A 32 -4.10 57.91 -17.75
C ARG A 32 -3.59 56.72 -16.93
N GLU A 33 -3.88 56.77 -15.64
CA GLU A 33 -3.65 55.69 -14.68
C GLU A 33 -4.67 54.57 -14.90
N ALA A 34 -4.19 53.34 -15.11
CA ALA A 34 -5.03 52.15 -15.27
C ALA A 34 -4.46 51.00 -14.42
N ARG A 35 -5.31 50.43 -13.56
CA ARG A 35 -4.98 49.20 -12.82
C ARG A 35 -4.90 48.02 -13.80
N PRO A 36 -4.03 47.02 -13.57
CA PRO A 36 -4.24 45.71 -14.15
C PRO A 36 -5.53 45.10 -13.59
N GLU A 37 -6.34 44.49 -14.45
CA GLU A 37 -7.50 43.72 -14.02
C GLU A 37 -7.06 42.39 -13.39
N VAL A 38 -7.80 41.92 -12.38
CA VAL A 38 -7.58 40.63 -11.73
C VAL A 38 -8.60 39.65 -12.29
N GLU A 39 -8.12 38.53 -12.86
CA GLU A 39 -9.01 37.44 -13.26
C GLU A 39 -9.69 36.85 -12.01
N PRO A 40 -11.02 36.64 -12.02
CA PRO A 40 -11.73 36.12 -10.85
C PRO A 40 -11.55 34.61 -10.70
N GLU A 41 -11.04 34.19 -9.54
CA GLU A 41 -11.14 32.81 -9.04
C GLU A 41 -12.61 32.33 -9.02
N PRO A 42 -12.89 31.05 -9.30
CA PRO A 42 -14.25 30.51 -9.28
C PRO A 42 -14.80 30.39 -7.85
N GLU A 43 -15.78 31.22 -7.49
CA GLU A 43 -16.45 31.16 -6.17
C GLU A 43 -17.23 29.84 -5.98
N ASP A 44 -16.83 29.04 -4.99
CA ASP A 44 -17.43 27.74 -4.66
C ASP A 44 -18.75 27.91 -3.88
N ASN A 45 -19.81 28.32 -4.61
CA ASN A 45 -21.02 28.90 -4.04
C ASN A 45 -22.03 27.85 -3.53
N HIS A 46 -21.62 27.04 -2.57
CA HIS A 46 -22.45 26.03 -1.90
C HIS A 46 -23.45 26.62 -0.88
N ARG A 47 -24.36 27.47 -1.37
CA ARG A 47 -25.51 27.93 -0.59
C ARG A 47 -26.54 26.82 -0.43
N PHE A 48 -26.60 26.24 0.78
CA PHE A 48 -27.66 25.29 1.16
C PHE A 48 -29.04 25.87 0.84
N THR A 49 -29.83 25.12 0.07
CA THR A 49 -31.26 25.37 -0.14
C THR A 49 -32.05 24.35 0.66
N GLU A 50 -32.89 24.84 1.56
CA GLU A 50 -33.67 24.05 2.51
C GLU A 50 -34.82 23.33 1.77
N ALA A 51 -34.59 22.08 1.38
CA ALA A 51 -35.61 21.21 0.80
C ALA A 51 -36.28 20.39 1.90
N ALA A 52 -37.62 20.49 1.99
CA ALA A 52 -38.39 19.88 3.07
C ALA A 52 -38.29 18.34 3.10
N LEU A 53 -38.13 17.78 4.30
CA LEU A 53 -38.12 16.35 4.54
C LEU A 53 -39.53 15.73 4.30
N PRO A 54 -39.62 14.53 3.71
CA PRO A 54 -40.85 13.74 3.75
C PRO A 54 -41.12 13.22 5.18
N PRO A 55 -42.40 12.98 5.56
CA PRO A 55 -42.76 12.60 6.92
C PRO A 55 -42.35 11.18 7.29
N GLU A 56 -42.03 10.96 8.57
CA GLU A 56 -41.70 9.64 9.13
C GLU A 56 -42.92 8.71 9.18
N PRO A 57 -42.75 7.40 8.91
CA PRO A 57 -43.73 6.38 9.29
C PRO A 57 -43.69 6.11 10.81
N ALA A 58 -44.85 5.94 11.43
CA ALA A 58 -45.03 5.94 12.88
C ALA A 58 -44.25 4.85 13.65
N ALA A 59 -43.85 5.19 14.88
CA ALA A 59 -43.10 4.31 15.77
C ALA A 59 -43.88 3.04 16.15
N GLY A 60 -43.32 1.88 15.84
CA GLY A 60 -43.72 0.57 16.38
C GLY A 60 -42.84 0.20 17.58
N SER A 61 -43.45 -0.03 18.74
CA SER A 61 -42.70 -0.39 19.96
C SER A 61 -42.01 -1.75 19.82
N SER A 62 -40.73 -1.82 20.19
CA SER A 62 -40.01 -3.06 20.47
C SER A 62 -39.57 -3.03 21.93
N GLN A 63 -39.94 -4.05 22.70
CA GLN A 63 -39.64 -4.12 24.13
C GLN A 63 -38.21 -4.58 24.37
N GLU A 64 -37.54 -3.98 25.36
CA GLU A 64 -36.28 -4.50 25.89
C GLU A 64 -36.51 -5.88 26.53
N ILE A 65 -35.65 -6.85 26.21
CA ILE A 65 -35.57 -8.12 26.93
C ILE A 65 -34.30 -8.10 27.77
N ALA A 66 -34.36 -7.37 28.89
CA ALA A 66 -33.42 -7.59 29.97
C ALA A 66 -33.67 -8.99 30.56
N LYS A 67 -32.60 -9.74 30.82
CA LYS A 67 -32.65 -10.98 31.60
C LYS A 67 -31.69 -10.86 32.77
N ASP A 68 -32.26 -10.76 33.97
CA ASP A 68 -31.53 -11.11 35.19
C ASP A 68 -31.09 -12.58 35.12
N LEU A 69 -29.82 -12.84 35.41
CA LEU A 69 -29.41 -13.95 36.27
C LEU A 69 -28.18 -13.49 37.05
N ASN A 70 -28.26 -13.62 38.36
CA ASN A 70 -27.21 -13.31 39.32
C ASN A 70 -27.30 -14.37 40.43
N SER A 71 -26.21 -14.59 41.18
CA SER A 71 -26.04 -15.60 42.25
C SER A 71 -26.22 -17.08 41.87
N ASP A 72 -25.55 -18.04 42.50
CA ASP A 72 -24.27 -18.10 43.25
C ASP A 72 -23.94 -19.61 43.40
N GLU A 73 -22.67 -19.97 43.64
CA GLU A 73 -22.27 -20.97 44.66
C GLU A 73 -20.75 -21.24 44.59
N ASP A 74 -20.07 -21.06 45.73
CA ASP A 74 -18.66 -21.42 45.93
C ASP A 74 -18.48 -22.94 46.03
N ASN A 75 -17.34 -23.46 45.56
CA ASN A 75 -16.88 -24.80 45.97
C ASN A 75 -15.35 -24.92 45.91
N GLU A 76 -14.68 -24.64 47.03
CA GLU A 76 -13.26 -24.93 47.19
C GLU A 76 -13.01 -26.44 47.30
N SER A 77 -12.01 -26.94 46.56
CA SER A 77 -11.46 -28.28 46.78
C SER A 77 -9.97 -28.28 46.47
N GLU A 78 -9.13 -28.25 47.51
CA GLU A 78 -7.70 -28.53 47.35
C GLU A 78 -7.50 -29.97 46.84
N GLY A 79 -6.65 -30.14 45.84
CA GLY A 79 -6.27 -31.41 45.27
C GLY A 79 -4.82 -31.35 44.83
N SER A 80 -3.93 -31.94 45.62
CA SER A 80 -2.49 -31.95 45.36
C SER A 80 -2.09 -32.96 44.27
N GLU A 81 -0.83 -32.87 43.86
CA GLU A 81 -0.04 -33.91 43.18
C GLU A 81 -0.09 -34.03 41.64
N ASN A 82 0.88 -33.35 41.03
CA ASN A 82 1.76 -33.84 39.97
C ASN A 82 1.17 -34.67 38.79
N SER A 83 0.86 -33.98 37.68
CA SER A 83 0.83 -34.60 36.34
C SER A 83 1.63 -33.77 35.33
N SER A 84 2.89 -34.15 35.11
CA SER A 84 3.68 -33.62 33.98
C SER A 84 3.13 -34.23 32.68
N CYS A 85 2.46 -33.42 31.87
CA CYS A 85 1.97 -33.83 30.55
C CYS A 85 2.57 -32.92 29.47
N SER A 86 3.81 -33.20 29.10
CA SER A 86 4.47 -32.59 27.96
C SER A 86 3.97 -33.22 26.66
N ASP A 87 2.84 -32.75 26.14
CA ASP A 87 2.31 -33.15 24.83
C ASP A 87 1.69 -31.95 24.09
N TYR A 88 2.50 -30.92 23.87
CA TYR A 88 2.27 -30.06 22.70
C TYR A 88 2.68 -30.89 21.48
N GLY A 89 1.68 -31.53 20.89
CA GLY A 89 1.87 -32.59 19.91
C GLY A 89 2.75 -32.18 18.74
N SER A 90 3.43 -33.18 18.17
CA SER A 90 4.23 -33.01 16.95
C SER A 90 3.40 -32.32 15.87
N HIS A 91 3.73 -31.08 15.55
CA HIS A 91 3.20 -30.41 14.38
C HIS A 91 3.69 -31.16 13.15
N ASP A 92 2.78 -31.96 12.60
CA ASP A 92 2.99 -32.75 11.40
C ASP A 92 3.50 -31.84 10.29
N ARG A 93 4.66 -32.18 9.70
CA ARG A 93 5.34 -31.36 8.67
C ARG A 93 4.61 -31.48 7.33
N SER A 94 3.37 -30.99 7.30
CA SER A 94 2.61 -30.65 6.10
C SER A 94 3.22 -29.41 5.45
N GLY A 95 4.47 -29.53 5.01
CA GLY A 95 5.23 -28.46 4.39
C GLY A 95 4.48 -27.95 3.16
N THR A 96 4.23 -26.64 3.12
CA THR A 96 3.78 -25.95 1.90
C THR A 96 4.93 -25.93 0.91
N THR A 97 5.13 -27.03 0.18
CA THR A 97 6.23 -27.19 -0.78
C THR A 97 6.20 -26.06 -1.80
N LEU A 98 7.04 -25.05 -1.57
CA LEU A 98 7.04 -23.85 -2.39
C LEU A 98 7.53 -24.22 -3.79
N GLN A 99 6.90 -23.66 -4.82
CA GLN A 99 7.28 -24.00 -6.19
C GLN A 99 8.61 -23.34 -6.56
N ARG A 100 9.39 -23.99 -7.43
CA ARG A 100 10.66 -23.45 -7.93
C ARG A 100 10.40 -22.33 -8.94
N LEU A 101 10.84 -21.10 -8.62
CA LEU A 101 10.94 -20.01 -9.58
C LEU A 101 12.25 -20.19 -10.36
N VAL A 102 12.12 -20.73 -11.57
CA VAL A 102 13.26 -21.03 -12.44
C VAL A 102 13.89 -19.72 -12.95
N SER A 103 15.17 -19.53 -12.64
CA SER A 103 16.02 -18.50 -13.24
C SER A 103 16.15 -18.76 -14.74
N ASP A 104 16.12 -17.70 -15.59
CA ASP A 104 16.23 -17.85 -17.06
C ASP A 104 17.37 -18.80 -17.46
N ALA A 105 17.16 -19.66 -18.46
CA ALA A 105 17.91 -20.89 -18.71
C ALA A 105 19.39 -20.70 -19.18
N LYS A 106 19.94 -19.50 -19.00
CA LYS A 106 21.34 -19.11 -19.20
C LYS A 106 21.95 -18.48 -17.92
N ALA A 107 21.28 -18.60 -16.77
CA ALA A 107 21.61 -17.88 -15.55
C ALA A 107 22.97 -18.26 -14.95
N LEU A 108 23.68 -17.23 -14.48
CA LEU A 108 24.82 -17.35 -13.56
C LEU A 108 24.37 -17.57 -12.10
N LEU A 109 23.09 -17.35 -11.80
CA LEU A 109 22.48 -17.42 -10.47
C LEU A 109 21.55 -18.64 -10.39
N PRO A 110 21.36 -19.23 -9.20
CA PRO A 110 20.45 -20.37 -9.01
C PRO A 110 18.97 -19.95 -9.12
N ASP A 111 18.08 -20.93 -8.98
CA ASP A 111 16.65 -20.75 -8.84
C ASP A 111 16.29 -20.24 -7.43
N THR A 112 15.11 -19.65 -7.27
CA THR A 112 14.56 -19.18 -5.99
C THR A 112 13.17 -19.75 -5.75
N PHE A 113 12.58 -19.50 -4.58
CA PHE A 113 11.20 -19.90 -4.30
C PHE A 113 10.18 -18.96 -4.97
N GLN A 114 9.11 -19.52 -5.53
CA GLN A 114 8.00 -18.79 -6.14
C GLN A 114 7.03 -18.28 -5.05
N THR A 115 7.43 -17.19 -4.40
CA THR A 115 6.68 -16.58 -3.28
C THR A 115 5.60 -15.58 -3.73
N ASN A 116 5.56 -15.22 -5.01
CA ASN A 116 4.69 -14.17 -5.54
C ASN A 116 3.18 -14.49 -5.54
N ASN A 117 2.80 -15.77 -5.43
CA ASN A 117 1.43 -16.25 -5.69
C ASN A 117 0.62 -16.59 -4.41
N LEU A 118 1.08 -16.16 -3.23
CA LEU A 118 0.36 -16.40 -1.97
C LEU A 118 -1.05 -15.79 -1.99
N LEU A 119 -2.01 -16.49 -1.38
CA LEU A 119 -3.42 -16.14 -1.36
C LEU A 119 -3.76 -15.18 -0.21
N PHE A 120 -4.90 -14.50 -0.33
CA PHE A 120 -5.43 -13.62 0.74
C PHE A 120 -5.45 -14.33 2.09
N TYR A 121 -6.01 -15.55 2.16
CA TYR A 121 -6.18 -16.26 3.43
C TYR A 121 -4.85 -16.67 4.07
N GLU A 122 -3.83 -17.02 3.27
CA GLU A 122 -2.49 -17.38 3.76
C GLU A 122 -1.82 -16.17 4.42
N ARG A 123 -1.82 -15.02 3.74
CA ARG A 123 -1.28 -13.77 4.33
C ARG A 123 -2.11 -13.28 5.51
N PHE A 124 -3.44 -13.33 5.41
CA PHE A 124 -4.35 -12.92 6.47
C PHE A 124 -4.10 -13.74 7.73
N LYS A 125 -4.05 -15.08 7.62
CA LYS A 125 -3.78 -15.97 8.74
C LYS A 125 -2.38 -15.76 9.31
N THR A 126 -1.33 -15.66 8.49
CA THR A 126 0.02 -15.43 9.04
C THR A 126 0.12 -14.11 9.78
N TYR A 127 -0.48 -13.04 9.27
CA TYR A 127 -0.45 -11.75 9.95
C TYR A 127 -1.30 -11.74 11.23
N GLN A 128 -2.49 -12.36 11.22
CA GLN A 128 -3.35 -12.43 12.42
C GLN A 128 -2.81 -13.41 13.47
N ASP A 129 -2.57 -14.68 13.12
CA ASP A 129 -2.35 -15.74 14.11
C ASP A 129 -0.88 -15.84 14.57
N TYR A 130 0.08 -15.35 13.79
CA TYR A 130 1.51 -15.65 13.99
C TYR A 130 2.47 -14.45 13.98
N MET A 131 2.23 -13.40 13.17
CA MET A 131 3.18 -12.31 12.97
C MET A 131 2.86 -11.04 13.78
N LEU A 132 1.58 -10.73 14.03
CA LEU A 132 1.17 -9.49 14.70
C LEU A 132 0.21 -9.72 15.88
N ALA A 133 -0.62 -10.77 15.86
CA ALA A 133 -1.64 -11.00 16.90
C ALA A 133 -2.49 -9.74 17.14
N ASP A 134 -2.66 -9.35 18.40
CA ASP A 134 -3.38 -8.17 18.89
C ASP A 134 -2.49 -6.93 19.10
N CYS A 135 -1.28 -6.89 18.51
CA CYS A 135 -0.29 -5.85 18.79
C CYS A 135 -0.71 -4.44 18.37
N LYS A 136 -0.09 -3.46 19.04
CA LYS A 136 -0.14 -2.02 18.75
C LYS A 136 0.73 -1.65 17.55
N ALA A 137 0.62 -0.41 17.07
CA ALA A 137 1.40 0.04 15.91
C ALA A 137 2.88 0.24 16.24
N SER A 138 3.20 0.65 17.48
CA SER A 138 4.55 0.72 18.02
C SER A 138 5.22 -0.65 18.18
N GLU A 139 4.45 -1.68 18.55
CA GLU A 139 4.92 -3.05 18.85
C GLU A 139 5.23 -3.90 17.60
N VAL A 140 4.77 -3.48 16.41
CA VAL A 140 4.90 -4.24 15.14
C VAL A 140 6.33 -4.73 14.86
N LYS A 141 7.36 -3.96 15.21
CA LYS A 141 8.77 -4.34 14.98
C LYS A 141 9.21 -5.49 15.89
N GLU A 142 8.79 -5.45 17.16
CA GLU A 142 9.10 -6.47 18.17
C GLU A 142 8.37 -7.78 17.84
N PHE A 143 7.07 -7.70 17.54
CA PHE A 143 6.28 -8.87 17.11
C PHE A 143 6.79 -9.49 15.80
N THR A 144 7.23 -8.67 14.83
CA THR A 144 7.86 -9.18 13.60
C THR A 144 9.21 -9.86 13.88
N ALA A 145 10.02 -9.33 14.80
CA ALA A 145 11.28 -9.94 15.20
C ALA A 145 11.04 -11.30 15.91
N GLU A 146 10.12 -11.33 16.89
CA GLU A 146 9.68 -12.54 17.57
C GLU A 146 9.13 -13.61 16.60
N TYR A 147 8.34 -13.20 15.59
CA TYR A 147 7.85 -14.11 14.56
C TYR A 147 9.01 -14.75 13.79
N LEU A 148 9.97 -13.94 13.32
CA LEU A 148 11.11 -14.44 12.56
C LEU A 148 12.00 -15.38 13.39
N GLU A 149 12.30 -15.06 14.65
CA GLU A 149 13.10 -15.93 15.53
C GLU A 149 12.47 -17.34 15.70
N LYS A 150 11.14 -17.46 15.56
CA LYS A 150 10.41 -18.73 15.68
C LYS A 150 10.31 -19.54 14.37
N VAL A 151 10.59 -18.94 13.21
CA VAL A 151 10.31 -19.57 11.89
C VAL A 151 11.42 -19.45 10.84
N LEU A 152 12.45 -18.63 11.07
CA LEU A 152 13.53 -18.36 10.13
C LEU A 152 14.83 -19.01 10.62
N GLU A 153 15.52 -19.74 9.74
CA GLU A 153 16.80 -20.34 10.07
C GLU A 153 17.88 -19.25 10.25
N PRO A 154 18.61 -19.19 11.37
CA PRO A 154 19.48 -18.04 11.68
C PRO A 154 20.72 -17.94 10.78
N SER A 155 21.13 -19.03 10.12
CA SER A 155 22.30 -19.06 9.23
C SER A 155 22.26 -20.27 8.28
N GLY A 156 23.22 -20.34 7.35
CA GLY A 156 23.49 -21.53 6.52
C GLY A 156 22.73 -21.60 5.19
N TRP A 157 21.64 -20.85 5.04
CA TRP A 157 20.93 -20.70 3.78
C TRP A 157 21.64 -19.74 2.82
N GLN A 158 21.38 -19.91 1.52
CA GLN A 158 21.84 -18.99 0.48
C GLN A 158 20.69 -18.11 -0.01
N ALA A 159 21.04 -16.90 -0.45
CA ALA A 159 20.08 -15.93 -1.00
C ALA A 159 20.66 -15.21 -2.22
N ILE A 160 19.80 -14.83 -3.14
CA ILE A 160 20.09 -13.79 -4.12
C ILE A 160 19.74 -12.45 -3.47
N TRP A 161 20.73 -11.58 -3.28
CA TRP A 161 20.50 -10.18 -2.97
C TRP A 161 20.03 -9.48 -4.25
N CYS A 162 18.78 -9.03 -4.29
CA CYS A 162 18.13 -8.44 -5.46
C CYS A 162 18.05 -6.91 -5.34
N THR A 163 18.58 -6.19 -6.34
CA THR A 163 18.45 -4.73 -6.44
C THR A 163 18.01 -4.32 -7.85
N ASN A 164 17.62 -3.05 -8.01
CA ASN A 164 17.28 -2.46 -9.31
C ASN A 164 18.46 -2.39 -10.31
N ALA A 165 19.69 -2.67 -9.89
CA ALA A 165 20.90 -2.56 -10.71
C ALA A 165 21.66 -3.88 -10.89
N PHE A 166 21.58 -4.79 -9.92
CA PHE A 166 22.26 -6.09 -9.94
C PHE A 166 21.59 -7.11 -9.02
N GLU A 167 21.93 -8.37 -9.23
CA GLU A 167 21.59 -9.50 -8.38
C GLU A 167 22.86 -10.30 -8.06
N VAL A 168 23.10 -10.67 -6.80
CA VAL A 168 24.33 -11.37 -6.38
C VAL A 168 24.05 -12.48 -5.37
N LEU A 169 24.73 -13.63 -5.53
CA LEU A 169 24.59 -14.76 -4.62
C LEU A 169 25.38 -14.56 -3.33
N VAL A 170 24.69 -14.62 -2.20
CA VAL A 170 25.26 -14.51 -0.85
C VAL A 170 24.87 -15.73 0.01
N GLU A 171 25.70 -16.00 1.02
CA GLU A 171 25.46 -16.97 2.10
C GLU A 171 25.09 -16.20 3.36
N VAL A 172 24.03 -16.60 4.08
CA VAL A 172 23.62 -15.95 5.33
C VAL A 172 24.37 -16.57 6.50
N ALA A 173 25.07 -15.72 7.26
CA ALA A 173 25.94 -16.12 8.35
C ALA A 173 25.32 -15.90 9.74
N ASP A 174 24.40 -14.95 9.86
CA ASP A 174 23.65 -14.59 11.07
C ASP A 174 22.44 -13.69 10.69
N VAL A 175 21.44 -13.54 11.58
CA VAL A 175 20.29 -12.64 11.37
C VAL A 175 19.99 -11.81 12.62
N ASP A 176 20.04 -10.49 12.47
CA ASP A 176 19.51 -9.53 13.43
C ASP A 176 18.01 -9.31 13.16
N TYR A 177 17.18 -9.99 13.96
CA TYR A 177 15.73 -9.88 13.91
C TYR A 177 15.22 -8.49 14.30
N ALA A 178 15.91 -7.77 15.19
CA ALA A 178 15.46 -6.47 15.70
C ALA A 178 15.65 -5.34 14.66
N SER A 179 16.71 -5.38 13.85
CA SER A 179 16.85 -4.48 12.69
C SER A 179 16.30 -5.03 11.37
N LEU A 180 15.84 -6.28 11.35
CA LEU A 180 15.38 -7.04 10.18
C LEU A 180 16.46 -7.17 9.09
N ARG A 181 17.71 -7.46 9.50
CA ARG A 181 18.89 -7.56 8.62
C ARG A 181 19.63 -8.89 8.79
N ALA A 182 20.03 -9.48 7.67
CA ALA A 182 20.95 -10.62 7.65
C ALA A 182 22.41 -10.14 7.54
N VAL A 183 23.30 -10.76 8.31
CA VAL A 183 24.75 -10.68 8.10
C VAL A 183 25.11 -11.70 7.02
N VAL A 184 25.73 -11.25 5.93
CA VAL A 184 25.97 -12.10 4.75
C VAL A 184 27.45 -12.21 4.37
N ARG A 185 27.78 -13.27 3.64
CA ARG A 185 29.08 -13.49 3.00
C ARG A 185 28.91 -13.62 1.49
N LEU A 186 29.89 -13.17 0.72
CA LEU A 186 29.93 -13.44 -0.72
C LEU A 186 30.13 -14.94 -0.95
N SER A 187 29.20 -15.57 -1.68
CA SER A 187 29.27 -16.99 -2.00
C SER A 187 30.50 -17.29 -2.89
N GLN A 188 31.10 -18.46 -2.72
CA GLN A 188 32.20 -18.94 -3.57
C GLN A 188 31.76 -20.17 -4.39
N PRO A 189 31.93 -20.16 -5.74
CA PRO A 189 32.43 -19.06 -6.56
C PRO A 189 31.45 -17.89 -6.61
N PHE A 190 31.98 -16.66 -6.69
CA PHE A 190 31.19 -15.44 -6.81
C PHE A 190 30.31 -15.48 -8.05
N ARG A 191 29.02 -15.17 -7.89
CA ARG A 191 28.02 -15.13 -8.96
C ARG A 191 27.23 -13.84 -8.85
N CYS A 192 27.28 -13.01 -9.89
CA CYS A 192 26.54 -11.77 -9.99
C CYS A 192 25.95 -11.61 -11.40
N ARG A 193 24.74 -11.08 -11.50
CA ARG A 193 24.07 -10.65 -12.72
C ARG A 193 23.85 -9.14 -12.61
N VAL A 194 24.55 -8.36 -13.42
CA VAL A 194 24.36 -6.90 -13.49
C VAL A 194 23.31 -6.59 -14.58
N GLN A 195 22.36 -5.71 -14.27
CA GLN A 195 21.38 -5.19 -15.24
C GLN A 195 22.04 -4.09 -16.10
N GLU A 196 21.49 -3.79 -17.30
CA GLU A 196 22.10 -2.87 -18.26
C GLU A 196 22.23 -1.42 -17.70
N GLY A 197 23.34 -1.12 -17.03
CA GLY A 197 23.49 0.16 -16.32
C GLY A 197 24.87 0.48 -15.73
N GLY A 198 25.88 -0.40 -15.86
CA GLY A 198 27.28 -0.04 -15.58
C GLY A 198 27.82 -0.28 -14.16
N PHE A 199 27.19 -1.16 -13.36
CA PHE A 199 27.86 -1.73 -12.19
C PHE A 199 28.94 -2.75 -12.60
N THR A 200 30.05 -2.82 -11.86
CA THR A 200 31.06 -3.89 -12.00
C THR A 200 31.03 -4.85 -10.81
N SER A 201 31.67 -6.02 -10.97
CA SER A 201 31.79 -7.03 -9.90
C SER A 201 32.42 -6.45 -8.63
N GLU A 202 33.45 -5.62 -8.81
CA GLU A 202 34.22 -4.98 -7.74
C GLU A 202 33.40 -3.91 -7.03
N GLN A 203 32.55 -3.18 -7.75
CA GLN A 203 31.63 -2.20 -7.16
C GLN A 203 30.53 -2.85 -6.31
N VAL A 204 30.05 -4.04 -6.69
CA VAL A 204 29.11 -4.81 -5.85
C VAL A 204 29.78 -5.27 -4.56
N CYS A 205 31.04 -5.73 -4.60
CA CYS A 205 31.81 -6.06 -3.40
C CYS A 205 32.02 -4.83 -2.50
N ALA A 206 32.50 -3.71 -3.06
CA ALA A 206 32.74 -2.47 -2.31
C ALA A 206 31.46 -1.89 -1.69
N LEU A 207 30.29 -2.06 -2.36
CA LEU A 207 29.00 -1.69 -1.80
C LEU A 207 28.57 -2.59 -0.64
N LEU A 208 28.89 -3.89 -0.67
CA LEU A 208 28.62 -4.80 0.44
C LEU A 208 29.52 -4.50 1.66
N GLU A 209 30.80 -4.19 1.41
CA GLU A 209 31.73 -3.70 2.43
C GLU A 209 31.21 -2.41 3.08
N LEU A 210 30.70 -1.46 2.28
CA LEU A 210 30.10 -0.21 2.76
C LEU A 210 28.76 -0.41 3.51
N LYS A 211 28.00 -1.47 3.21
CA LYS A 211 26.81 -1.90 3.98
C LYS A 211 27.18 -2.74 5.21
N GLU A 212 28.47 -2.81 5.58
CA GLU A 212 29.03 -3.60 6.70
C GLU A 212 28.62 -5.09 6.66
N HIS A 213 28.47 -5.63 5.44
CA HIS A 213 27.94 -6.99 5.20
C HIS A 213 26.52 -7.26 5.75
N GLN A 214 25.78 -6.22 6.16
CA GLN A 214 24.40 -6.33 6.65
C GLN A 214 23.37 -5.91 5.58
N LEU A 215 22.49 -6.82 5.17
CA LEU A 215 21.46 -6.59 4.16
C LEU A 215 20.05 -6.71 4.75
N PRO A 216 19.10 -5.79 4.45
CA PRO A 216 17.71 -5.94 4.86
C PRO A 216 17.10 -7.23 4.31
N LEU A 217 16.37 -7.98 5.13
CA LEU A 217 15.76 -9.26 4.75
C LEU A 217 14.82 -9.11 3.52
N GLN A 218 14.18 -7.95 3.36
CA GLN A 218 13.30 -7.65 2.24
C GLN A 218 14.04 -7.62 0.87
N GLU A 219 15.35 -7.29 0.87
CA GLU A 219 16.22 -7.29 -0.32
C GLU A 219 16.74 -8.70 -0.70
N LEU A 220 16.55 -9.71 0.15
CA LEU A 220 17.03 -11.09 -0.06
C LEU A 220 15.94 -12.00 -0.59
N SER A 221 16.26 -12.82 -1.60
CA SER A 221 15.42 -13.90 -2.12
C SER A 221 16.10 -15.24 -1.88
N VAL A 222 15.53 -16.09 -1.03
CA VAL A 222 16.10 -17.40 -0.67
C VAL A 222 16.26 -18.29 -1.90
N VAL A 223 17.43 -18.93 -2.01
CA VAL A 223 17.74 -19.89 -3.07
C VAL A 223 16.90 -21.15 -2.88
N PHE A 224 16.34 -21.67 -3.97
CA PHE A 224 15.56 -22.89 -3.95
C PHE A 224 16.43 -24.10 -3.60
N ASP A 225 15.94 -24.96 -2.69
CA ASP A 225 16.53 -26.26 -2.40
C ASP A 225 15.48 -27.38 -2.53
N ASP A 226 15.88 -28.50 -3.13
CA ASP A 226 15.06 -29.70 -3.33
C ASP A 226 14.80 -30.47 -2.02
N SER A 227 15.44 -30.08 -0.90
CA SER A 227 15.22 -30.66 0.43
C SER A 227 13.92 -30.22 1.12
N GLY A 228 13.41 -29.02 0.78
CA GLY A 228 12.33 -28.34 1.52
C GLY A 228 12.73 -27.75 2.88
N GLU A 229 14.01 -27.76 3.25
CA GLU A 229 14.49 -27.25 4.56
C GLU A 229 14.23 -25.74 4.73
N PHE A 230 14.43 -24.95 3.66
CA PHE A 230 14.31 -23.49 3.70
C PHE A 230 12.96 -22.93 3.24
N ASP A 231 11.95 -23.77 2.98
CA ASP A 231 10.61 -23.36 2.54
C ASP A 231 9.99 -22.34 3.51
N GLN A 232 10.08 -22.60 4.82
CA GLN A 232 9.54 -21.72 5.86
C GLN A 232 10.31 -20.40 5.94
N THR A 233 11.64 -20.42 5.81
CA THR A 233 12.50 -19.23 5.76
C THR A 233 12.14 -18.34 4.56
N ALA A 234 11.92 -18.94 3.39
CA ALA A 234 11.49 -18.22 2.19
C ALA A 234 10.08 -17.62 2.32
N LEU A 235 9.14 -18.37 2.92
CA LEU A 235 7.78 -17.92 3.18
C LEU A 235 7.76 -16.75 4.19
N ALA A 236 8.53 -16.84 5.28
CA ALA A 236 8.62 -15.81 6.30
C ALA A 236 9.20 -14.49 5.76
N ILE A 237 10.28 -14.57 4.97
CA ILE A 237 10.87 -13.40 4.29
C ILE A 237 9.87 -12.76 3.33
N GLU A 238 9.07 -13.54 2.59
CA GLU A 238 8.00 -13.00 1.75
C GLU A 238 6.87 -12.34 2.56
N HIS A 239 6.48 -12.90 3.71
CA HIS A 239 5.48 -12.27 4.58
C HIS A 239 5.95 -10.89 5.07
N VAL A 240 7.20 -10.78 5.52
CA VAL A 240 7.81 -9.52 5.97
C VAL A 240 8.01 -8.53 4.81
N ARG A 241 8.56 -8.99 3.67
CA ARG A 241 8.77 -8.19 2.45
C ARG A 241 7.45 -7.58 1.96
N PHE A 242 6.38 -8.36 1.85
CA PHE A 242 5.08 -7.87 1.42
C PHE A 242 4.49 -6.88 2.42
N PHE A 243 4.56 -7.18 3.72
CA PHE A 243 4.02 -6.33 4.77
C PHE A 243 4.62 -4.91 4.71
N TYR A 244 5.95 -4.80 4.71
CA TYR A 244 6.63 -3.50 4.65
C TYR A 244 6.51 -2.79 3.30
N LYS A 245 6.20 -3.51 2.21
CA LYS A 245 6.05 -2.94 0.85
C LYS A 245 4.62 -2.50 0.53
N HIS A 246 3.60 -3.15 1.10
CA HIS A 246 2.21 -2.98 0.69
C HIS A 246 1.25 -2.61 1.82
N ILE A 247 1.55 -2.97 3.08
CA ILE A 247 0.64 -2.76 4.23
C ILE A 247 1.11 -1.61 5.11
N TRP A 248 2.34 -1.69 5.63
CA TRP A 248 2.93 -0.71 6.56
C TRP A 248 3.04 0.68 5.94
N ARG A 249 2.88 1.72 6.77
CA ARG A 249 3.15 3.12 6.41
C ARG A 249 4.05 3.76 7.45
N SER A 250 4.91 4.66 7.02
CA SER A 250 5.85 5.36 7.92
C SER A 250 5.19 6.25 8.97
N TRP A 251 3.90 6.54 8.85
CA TRP A 251 3.09 7.26 9.84
C TRP A 251 2.25 6.34 10.74
N ASP A 252 2.24 5.02 10.51
CA ASP A 252 1.45 4.09 11.33
C ASP A 252 2.00 4.04 12.77
N GLU A 253 3.33 4.10 12.91
CA GLU A 253 4.08 4.17 14.19
C GLU A 253 3.77 5.44 15.03
N GLU A 254 3.01 6.39 14.48
CA GLU A 254 2.57 7.63 15.14
C GLU A 254 1.03 7.77 15.17
N ASP A 255 0.30 6.74 14.73
CA ASP A 255 -1.16 6.65 14.72
C ASP A 255 -1.62 5.97 16.03
N ASP A 256 -2.70 6.43 16.65
CA ASP A 256 -3.10 6.09 18.03
C ASP A 256 -3.07 4.59 18.40
N ASP A 257 -2.49 4.28 19.57
CA ASP A 257 -2.13 2.92 20.02
C ASP A 257 -3.20 2.26 20.89
N ASP A 258 -4.35 2.91 21.11
CA ASP A 258 -5.48 2.36 21.88
C ASP A 258 -6.24 1.20 21.18
N PHE A 259 -5.87 0.85 19.94
CA PHE A 259 -6.58 -0.14 19.12
C PHE A 259 -5.63 -1.07 18.34
N ASP A 260 -5.95 -2.37 18.37
CA ASP A 260 -5.45 -3.46 17.52
C ASP A 260 -5.06 -2.98 16.12
N TYR A 261 -3.78 -3.06 15.79
CA TYR A 261 -3.25 -2.60 14.51
C TYR A 261 -3.67 -3.51 13.34
N PHE A 262 -3.88 -4.81 13.58
CA PHE A 262 -4.29 -5.75 12.55
C PHE A 262 -5.69 -5.41 12.02
N VAL A 263 -6.67 -5.26 12.90
CA VAL A 263 -8.06 -4.91 12.57
C VAL A 263 -8.15 -3.47 12.04
N ARG A 264 -7.39 -2.53 12.63
CA ARG A 264 -7.42 -1.11 12.27
C ARG A 264 -6.80 -0.80 10.91
N CYS A 265 -5.70 -1.47 10.56
CA CYS A 265 -4.87 -1.14 9.40
C CYS A 265 -4.58 -2.33 8.46
N VAL A 266 -4.23 -3.50 9.00
CA VAL A 266 -3.74 -4.63 8.18
C VAL A 266 -4.86 -5.28 7.37
N GLU A 267 -5.96 -5.72 8.00
CA GLU A 267 -7.08 -6.36 7.29
C GLU A 267 -7.67 -5.46 6.18
N PRO A 268 -7.98 -4.17 6.42
CA PRO A 268 -8.51 -3.28 5.37
C PRO A 268 -7.56 -3.12 4.18
N ARG A 269 -6.26 -2.94 4.43
CA ARG A 269 -5.24 -2.76 3.38
C ARG A 269 -4.93 -4.06 2.64
N LEU A 270 -4.86 -5.18 3.34
CA LEU A 270 -4.67 -6.50 2.75
C LEU A 270 -5.86 -6.86 1.87
N ARG A 271 -7.09 -6.66 2.35
CA ARG A 271 -8.29 -6.92 1.54
C ARG A 271 -8.35 -5.98 0.33
N LEU A 272 -8.03 -4.69 0.49
CA LEU A 272 -7.91 -3.75 -0.63
C LEU A 272 -6.89 -4.23 -1.68
N TYR A 273 -5.71 -4.72 -1.26
CA TYR A 273 -4.69 -5.23 -2.18
C TYR A 273 -5.25 -6.37 -3.06
N TYR A 274 -5.86 -7.40 -2.45
CA TYR A 274 -6.41 -8.52 -3.20
C TYR A 274 -7.63 -8.13 -4.04
N ASP A 275 -8.49 -7.22 -3.54
CA ASP A 275 -9.58 -6.64 -4.33
C ASP A 275 -9.08 -5.86 -5.55
N ILE A 276 -7.86 -5.30 -5.52
CA ILE A 276 -7.23 -4.64 -6.68
C ILE A 276 -6.63 -5.68 -7.64
N THR A 277 -5.92 -6.71 -7.15
CA THR A 277 -5.32 -7.74 -8.02
C THR A 277 -6.34 -8.66 -8.68
N GLU A 278 -7.56 -8.74 -8.12
CA GLU A 278 -8.67 -9.54 -8.63
C GLU A 278 -9.75 -8.68 -9.34
N ASP A 279 -9.38 -7.47 -9.81
CA ASP A 279 -10.22 -6.52 -10.57
C ASP A 279 -11.57 -6.13 -9.93
N ARG A 280 -11.73 -6.34 -8.61
CA ARG A 280 -12.96 -5.96 -7.85
C ARG A 280 -13.07 -4.47 -7.56
N VAL A 281 -12.00 -3.69 -7.76
CA VAL A 281 -11.98 -2.23 -7.56
C VAL A 281 -11.88 -1.50 -8.90
N SER A 282 -12.80 -0.57 -9.18
CA SER A 282 -12.78 0.18 -10.45
C SER A 282 -11.42 0.88 -10.68
N PRO A 283 -10.79 0.82 -11.86
CA PRO A 283 -9.46 1.39 -12.10
C PRO A 283 -9.33 2.89 -11.76
N ALA A 284 -10.42 3.65 -11.93
CA ALA A 284 -10.47 5.07 -11.56
C ALA A 284 -10.45 5.33 -10.04
N LEU A 285 -10.75 4.33 -9.21
CA LEU A 285 -10.60 4.38 -7.75
C LEU A 285 -9.22 3.86 -7.31
N VAL A 286 -8.65 2.87 -8.04
CA VAL A 286 -7.28 2.39 -7.84
C VAL A 286 -6.26 3.51 -8.12
N SER A 287 -6.43 4.23 -9.23
CA SER A 287 -5.59 5.40 -9.57
C SER A 287 -5.72 6.54 -8.54
N ASP A 288 -6.94 6.79 -8.05
CA ASP A 288 -7.20 7.80 -7.01
C ASP A 288 -6.55 7.40 -5.66
N TYR A 289 -6.62 6.11 -5.28
CA TYR A 289 -5.96 5.56 -4.11
C TYR A 289 -4.44 5.77 -4.16
N HIS A 290 -3.76 5.28 -5.21
CA HIS A 290 -2.30 5.41 -5.32
C HIS A 290 -1.84 6.87 -5.43
N SER A 291 -2.61 7.74 -6.12
CA SER A 291 -2.31 9.18 -6.18
C SER A 291 -2.44 9.85 -4.81
N ARG A 292 -3.50 9.55 -4.05
CA ARG A 292 -3.65 10.04 -2.66
C ARG A 292 -2.56 9.54 -1.75
N LEU A 293 -2.22 8.25 -1.86
CA LEU A 293 -1.23 7.57 -1.03
C LEU A 293 0.16 8.21 -1.21
N SER A 294 0.62 8.34 -2.44
CA SER A 294 1.90 9.00 -2.76
C SER A 294 1.94 10.46 -2.30
N GLN A 295 0.83 11.20 -2.41
CA GLN A 295 0.74 12.56 -1.86
C GLN A 295 0.80 12.61 -0.32
N CYS A 296 0.30 11.58 0.38
CA CYS A 296 0.44 11.48 1.84
C CYS A 296 1.89 11.19 2.22
N GLU A 297 2.55 10.26 1.53
CA GLU A 297 3.95 9.90 1.75
C GLU A 297 4.87 11.11 1.50
N GLU A 298 4.59 11.92 0.47
CA GLU A 298 5.36 13.15 0.21
C GLU A 298 5.12 14.25 1.25
N LEU A 299 3.88 14.44 1.72
CA LEU A 299 3.54 15.42 2.77
C LEU A 299 4.10 15.00 4.13
N TYR A 300 3.98 13.73 4.49
CA TYR A 300 4.49 13.19 5.74
C TYR A 300 6.03 13.24 5.78
N ARG A 301 6.71 12.97 4.66
CA ARG A 301 8.17 13.22 4.53
C ARG A 301 8.55 14.69 4.74
N LYS A 302 7.74 15.65 4.25
CA LYS A 302 7.97 17.09 4.51
C LYS A 302 7.79 17.42 6.00
N PHE A 303 6.75 16.89 6.64
CA PHE A 303 6.50 17.03 8.07
C PHE A 303 7.65 16.46 8.92
N GLN A 304 8.15 15.26 8.60
CA GLN A 304 9.30 14.66 9.28
C GLN A 304 10.56 15.55 9.19
N VAL A 305 10.90 16.04 7.99
CA VAL A 305 12.05 16.97 7.80
C VAL A 305 11.88 18.26 8.61
N LEU A 306 10.67 18.83 8.63
CA LEU A 306 10.37 20.01 9.43
C LEU A 306 10.54 19.75 10.92
N ARG A 307 10.00 18.63 11.43
CA ARG A 307 10.14 18.20 12.84
C ARG A 307 11.59 17.96 13.23
N SER A 308 12.38 17.32 12.38
CA SER A 308 13.83 17.14 12.62
C SER A 308 14.59 18.48 12.63
N SER A 309 14.15 19.47 11.85
CA SER A 309 14.75 20.81 11.87
C SER A 309 14.40 21.63 13.12
N LEU A 310 13.16 21.50 13.63
CA LEU A 310 12.74 22.04 14.93
C LEU A 310 13.56 21.41 16.08
N SER A 311 13.62 20.08 16.11
CA SER A 311 14.33 19.31 17.14
C SER A 311 15.86 19.49 17.15
N ALA A 312 16.43 20.20 16.17
CA ALA A 312 17.85 20.52 16.09
C ALA A 312 18.14 22.01 16.38
N CYS A 313 17.14 22.77 16.82
CA CYS A 313 17.22 24.23 16.98
C CYS A 313 16.96 24.63 18.44
N ASP A 314 17.99 24.58 19.29
CA ASP A 314 17.94 24.92 20.74
C ASP A 314 17.69 26.42 21.03
N SER A 315 17.01 27.16 20.13
CA SER A 315 16.85 28.61 20.18
C SER A 315 15.39 29.01 19.97
N ASP A 316 14.68 29.13 21.09
CA ASP A 316 13.32 29.66 21.19
C ASP A 316 13.23 31.05 20.54
N SER A 317 12.63 31.09 19.35
CA SER A 317 12.70 32.24 18.44
C SER A 317 11.43 32.36 17.61
N GLU A 318 11.15 33.55 17.08
CA GLU A 318 9.96 33.80 16.25
C GLU A 318 9.90 32.90 15.00
N LYS A 319 11.08 32.52 14.46
CA LYS A 319 11.19 31.57 13.35
C LYS A 319 10.73 30.16 13.74
N ASP A 320 11.06 29.72 14.94
CA ASP A 320 10.63 28.43 15.47
C ASP A 320 9.11 28.37 15.62
N ASN A 321 8.53 29.42 16.20
CA ASN A 321 7.07 29.59 16.34
C ASN A 321 6.32 29.55 14.99
N VAL A 322 6.88 30.16 13.93
CA VAL A 322 6.31 30.04 12.57
C VAL A 322 6.41 28.61 12.03
N SER A 323 7.53 27.93 12.27
CA SER A 323 7.78 26.53 11.86
C SER A 323 6.85 25.54 12.58
N VAL A 324 6.55 25.75 13.87
CA VAL A 324 5.55 24.98 14.62
C VAL A 324 4.15 25.13 14.01
N VAL A 325 3.76 26.36 13.62
CA VAL A 325 2.47 26.62 12.95
C VAL A 325 2.41 25.99 11.54
N GLU A 326 3.53 25.90 10.82
CA GLU A 326 3.62 25.14 9.58
C GLU A 326 3.50 23.62 9.82
N GLY A 327 4.14 23.10 10.87
CA GLY A 327 4.02 21.71 11.30
C GLY A 327 2.57 21.29 11.60
N MET A 328 1.82 22.11 12.34
CA MET A 328 0.39 21.89 12.58
C MET A 328 -0.42 21.85 11.27
N LYS A 329 -0.22 22.82 10.37
CA LYS A 329 -0.90 22.85 9.06
C LYS A 329 -0.57 21.66 8.17
N LEU A 330 0.64 21.10 8.27
CA LEU A 330 1.00 19.86 7.58
C LEU A 330 0.29 18.66 8.21
N TYR A 331 0.26 18.57 9.54
CA TYR A 331 -0.42 17.50 10.27
C TYR A 331 -1.92 17.45 9.96
N ASP A 332 -2.64 18.58 10.01
CA ASP A 332 -4.06 18.66 9.66
C ASP A 332 -4.35 18.17 8.23
N GLN A 333 -3.48 18.53 7.28
CA GLN A 333 -3.57 18.07 5.89
C GLN A 333 -3.29 16.58 5.74
N ILE A 334 -2.35 16.04 6.52
CA ILE A 334 -2.02 14.61 6.55
C ILE A 334 -3.21 13.84 7.10
N GLU A 335 -3.79 14.22 8.24
CA GLU A 335 -4.95 13.53 8.82
C GLU A 335 -6.19 13.58 7.91
N HIS A 336 -6.51 14.74 7.33
CA HIS A 336 -7.61 14.86 6.37
C HIS A 336 -7.44 13.97 5.12
N ARG A 337 -6.20 13.61 4.78
CA ARG A 337 -5.88 12.69 3.69
C ARG A 337 -5.83 11.22 4.16
N LYS A 338 -5.28 10.92 5.34
CA LYS A 338 -5.37 9.59 5.99
C LYS A 338 -6.82 9.14 6.10
N GLN A 339 -7.74 10.01 6.52
CA GLN A 339 -9.19 9.70 6.58
C GLN A 339 -9.75 9.29 5.21
N LYS A 340 -9.32 9.93 4.12
CA LYS A 340 -9.75 9.57 2.75
C LYS A 340 -9.15 8.25 2.28
N LEU A 341 -7.92 7.91 2.68
CA LEU A 341 -7.34 6.58 2.46
C LEU A 341 -8.09 5.50 3.26
N LYS A 342 -8.34 5.74 4.55
CA LYS A 342 -9.11 4.83 5.43
C LYS A 342 -10.53 4.55 4.90
N MET A 343 -11.18 5.54 4.24
CA MET A 343 -12.45 5.34 3.51
C MET A 343 -12.34 4.53 2.19
N ILE A 344 -11.17 4.45 1.57
CA ILE A 344 -10.92 3.61 0.38
C ILE A 344 -10.38 2.23 0.78
N GLU A 345 -9.75 2.07 1.95
CA GLU A 345 -9.32 0.77 2.47
C GLU A 345 -10.56 -0.02 2.96
N ASN A 346 -11.44 0.62 3.71
CA ASN A 346 -12.71 0.04 4.18
C ASN A 346 -13.65 -0.40 3.05
N LEU A 347 -14.05 -1.67 3.08
CA LEU A 347 -14.89 -2.32 2.06
C LEU A 347 -16.31 -1.70 1.95
N LEU A 348 -16.95 -1.37 3.07
CA LEU A 348 -18.30 -0.81 3.10
C LEU A 348 -18.33 0.59 2.49
N PHE A 349 -17.36 1.44 2.85
CA PHE A 349 -17.23 2.77 2.27
C PHE A 349 -16.90 2.71 0.78
N ARG A 350 -15.97 1.84 0.33
CA ARG A 350 -15.73 1.60 -1.11
C ARG A 350 -17.01 1.30 -1.87
N TYR A 351 -17.83 0.37 -1.36
CA TYR A 351 -19.11 0.00 -1.96
C TYR A 351 -20.01 1.24 -2.09
N VAL A 352 -20.27 1.95 -0.99
CA VAL A 352 -21.14 3.15 -0.96
C VAL A 352 -20.64 4.27 -1.89
N PHE A 353 -19.34 4.52 -1.96
CA PHE A 353 -18.76 5.52 -2.88
C PHE A 353 -18.83 5.08 -4.36
N GLY A 354 -18.70 3.78 -4.64
CA GLY A 354 -18.95 3.20 -5.96
C GLY A 354 -20.37 3.50 -6.46
N TYR A 355 -21.39 3.24 -5.65
CA TYR A 355 -22.78 3.56 -6.00
C TYR A 355 -22.99 5.06 -6.27
N LYS A 356 -22.39 5.95 -5.47
CA LYS A 356 -22.46 7.41 -5.73
C LYS A 356 -21.86 7.81 -7.08
N LYS A 357 -20.82 7.13 -7.57
CA LYS A 357 -20.24 7.38 -8.90
C LYS A 357 -21.14 6.90 -10.04
N HIS A 358 -21.95 5.86 -9.82
CA HIS A 358 -22.96 5.38 -10.76
C HIS A 358 -24.32 6.09 -10.65
N ALA A 359 -24.60 6.80 -9.55
CA ALA A 359 -25.81 7.62 -9.39
C ALA A 359 -25.91 8.79 -10.42
N GLY A 360 -24.81 9.13 -11.10
CA GLY A 360 -24.81 10.04 -12.26
C GLY A 360 -25.45 9.47 -13.54
N LEU A 361 -25.85 8.19 -13.55
CA LEU A 361 -26.61 7.59 -14.65
C LEU A 361 -28.00 8.21 -14.76
N LYS A 362 -28.15 9.23 -15.61
CA LYS A 362 -29.47 9.77 -15.99
C LYS A 362 -30.37 8.63 -16.47
N ALA A 363 -31.53 8.47 -15.84
CA ALA A 363 -32.56 7.55 -16.32
C ALA A 363 -32.90 7.86 -17.79
N LYS A 364 -32.98 6.82 -18.64
CA LYS A 364 -33.18 6.96 -20.10
C LYS A 364 -34.62 7.37 -20.50
N GLY A 365 -35.36 8.02 -19.60
CA GLY A 365 -36.80 8.26 -19.71
C GLY A 365 -37.63 7.00 -19.47
N ILE A 366 -38.95 7.16 -19.59
CA ILE A 366 -39.92 6.06 -19.57
C ILE A 366 -39.81 5.30 -20.91
N ARG A 367 -39.84 3.96 -20.89
CA ARG A 367 -39.82 3.16 -22.13
C ARG A 367 -41.10 3.39 -22.93
N SER A 368 -41.02 3.42 -24.26
CA SER A 368 -42.18 3.60 -25.14
C SER A 368 -43.24 2.48 -25.05
N SER A 369 -42.90 1.33 -24.47
CA SER A 369 -43.83 0.24 -24.14
C SER A 369 -44.59 0.44 -22.82
N ASN A 370 -44.21 1.43 -22.01
CA ASN A 370 -44.67 1.65 -20.62
C ASN A 370 -44.45 0.47 -19.65
N ALA A 371 -43.82 -0.63 -20.08
CA ALA A 371 -43.59 -1.82 -19.28
C ALA A 371 -42.33 -1.71 -18.38
N ILE A 372 -42.44 -2.24 -17.16
CA ILE A 372 -41.33 -2.35 -16.20
C ILE A 372 -40.54 -3.63 -16.52
N ILE A 373 -39.35 -3.47 -17.10
CA ILE A 373 -38.47 -4.60 -17.45
C ILE A 373 -37.21 -4.54 -16.59
N THR A 374 -37.03 -5.58 -15.78
CA THR A 374 -35.87 -5.76 -14.89
C THR A 374 -34.77 -6.50 -15.64
N HIS A 375 -33.61 -5.84 -15.79
CA HIS A 375 -32.42 -6.46 -16.40
C HIS A 375 -31.57 -7.14 -15.33
N VAL A 376 -31.27 -8.42 -15.52
CA VAL A 376 -30.30 -9.16 -14.72
C VAL A 376 -29.05 -9.37 -15.58
N VAL A 377 -27.93 -8.79 -15.15
CA VAL A 377 -26.65 -8.84 -15.86
C VAL A 377 -25.65 -9.63 -15.00
N CYS A 378 -25.14 -10.73 -15.53
CA CYS A 378 -24.14 -11.58 -14.88
C CYS A 378 -23.33 -12.33 -15.93
N ALA A 379 -22.01 -12.46 -15.73
CA ALA A 379 -21.16 -13.25 -16.62
C ALA A 379 -21.43 -14.77 -16.48
N THR A 380 -21.66 -15.23 -15.26
CA THR A 380 -22.16 -16.58 -14.93
C THR A 380 -23.09 -16.50 -13.72
N ILE A 381 -24.03 -17.43 -13.60
CA ILE A 381 -24.89 -17.57 -12.40
C ILE A 381 -25.15 -19.05 -12.09
N GLN A 382 -25.10 -19.42 -10.81
CA GLN A 382 -25.47 -20.77 -10.36
C GLN A 382 -27.00 -20.89 -10.25
N SER A 383 -27.55 -22.06 -10.62
CA SER A 383 -29.00 -22.30 -10.59
C SER A 383 -29.63 -22.13 -9.20
N SER A 384 -28.88 -22.41 -8.13
CA SER A 384 -29.27 -22.16 -6.74
C SER A 384 -29.51 -20.67 -6.44
N PHE A 385 -28.57 -19.80 -6.82
CA PHE A 385 -28.71 -18.35 -6.66
C PHE A 385 -29.83 -17.78 -7.52
N LEU A 386 -30.00 -18.30 -8.75
CA LEU A 386 -31.13 -17.95 -9.61
C LEU A 386 -32.48 -18.30 -8.93
N GLN A 387 -32.62 -19.50 -8.36
CA GLN A 387 -33.82 -19.94 -7.64
C GLN A 387 -34.11 -19.06 -6.41
N CYS A 388 -33.10 -18.68 -5.62
CA CYS A 388 -33.28 -17.74 -4.51
C CYS A 388 -33.71 -16.35 -5.01
N LEU A 389 -33.13 -15.82 -6.09
CA LEU A 389 -33.54 -14.53 -6.67
C LEU A 389 -35.02 -14.55 -7.10
N PHE A 390 -35.47 -15.62 -7.75
CA PHE A 390 -36.88 -15.81 -8.13
C PHE A 390 -37.81 -15.90 -6.92
N ARG A 391 -37.42 -16.61 -5.86
CA ARG A 391 -38.24 -16.75 -4.64
C ARG A 391 -38.30 -15.48 -3.80
N ASP A 392 -37.17 -14.79 -3.62
CA ASP A 392 -36.99 -13.77 -2.57
C ASP A 392 -37.05 -12.32 -3.06
N LYS A 393 -37.01 -12.10 -4.39
CA LYS A 393 -36.98 -10.75 -5.01
C LYS A 393 -37.82 -10.59 -6.27
N LEU A 394 -38.09 -11.67 -7.02
CA LEU A 394 -38.88 -11.64 -8.26
C LEU A 394 -40.13 -12.53 -8.17
N SER A 395 -40.70 -12.72 -6.97
CA SER A 395 -41.92 -13.52 -6.83
C SER A 395 -43.14 -12.73 -7.37
N PRO A 396 -44.11 -13.39 -8.03
CA PRO A 396 -45.31 -12.73 -8.57
C PRO A 396 -46.17 -12.01 -7.53
N GLU A 397 -46.00 -12.33 -6.25
CA GLU A 397 -46.75 -11.73 -5.14
C GLU A 397 -46.31 -10.28 -4.85
N HIS A 398 -45.11 -9.88 -5.29
CA HIS A 398 -44.58 -8.52 -5.09
C HIS A 398 -44.89 -7.57 -6.26
N PHE A 399 -45.33 -8.09 -7.42
CA PHE A 399 -45.57 -7.33 -8.64
C PHE A 399 -46.89 -7.77 -9.29
N ASN A 400 -47.91 -6.90 -9.31
CA ASN A 400 -49.24 -7.17 -9.89
C ASN A 400 -49.25 -7.23 -11.45
N GLU A 401 -48.11 -7.46 -12.09
CA GLU A 401 -47.91 -7.43 -13.55
C GLU A 401 -46.95 -8.55 -13.99
N GLU A 402 -47.03 -8.98 -15.25
CA GLU A 402 -46.13 -10.04 -15.78
C GLU A 402 -44.68 -9.54 -15.84
N ILE A 403 -43.79 -10.18 -15.08
CA ILE A 403 -42.37 -9.80 -14.99
C ILE A 403 -41.60 -10.33 -16.22
N GLU A 404 -41.41 -9.48 -17.23
CA GLU A 404 -40.51 -9.79 -18.36
C GLU A 404 -39.04 -9.61 -17.93
N ILE A 405 -38.28 -10.72 -17.91
CA ILE A 405 -36.85 -10.74 -17.56
C ILE A 405 -36.01 -10.92 -18.82
N GLN A 406 -35.29 -9.88 -19.20
CA GLN A 406 -34.32 -9.94 -20.28
C GLN A 406 -32.93 -10.25 -19.72
N VAL A 407 -32.43 -11.48 -19.96
CA VAL A 407 -31.08 -11.89 -19.58
C VAL A 407 -30.09 -11.44 -20.65
N GLY A 408 -29.13 -10.60 -20.26
CA GLY A 408 -28.01 -10.21 -21.11
C GLY A 408 -26.76 -11.01 -20.78
N LEU A 409 -26.28 -11.82 -21.72
CA LEU A 409 -24.89 -12.29 -21.72
C LEU A 409 -23.99 -11.12 -22.16
N VAL A 410 -22.81 -11.04 -21.55
CA VAL A 410 -21.75 -10.03 -21.83
C VAL A 410 -20.56 -10.74 -22.44
#